data_AF-A0A3N5X882-F1
#
_entry.id   AF-A0A3N5X882-F1
#
_cell.length_a   1.000
_cell.length_b   1.000
_cell.length_c   1.000
_cell.angle_alpha   90.00
_cell.angle_beta   90.00
_cell.angle_gamma   90.00
#
_symmetry.space_group_name_H-M   'P 1'
#
loop_
_entity.id
_entity.type
_entity.pdbx_description
1 polymer ?
#
loop_
_entity_poly.entity_id
_entity_poly.type
_entity_poly.pdbx_seq_one_letter_code
_entity_poly.pdbx_strand_id
1 'polypeptide(L)'
;MGDIEEAARHAIPGAAEIVAGSGGLPCVRLTAAGAEAVVYLQGATVTRYQPAGQAPVLFLSRASRFQRGAPIRGGVPIVFPWFAQHATVPEAPMHGFARTAPWRLVATTRDDAGTVEATFELTRAEATHAVWPHPYRLRYRVRLGQALELVLTAENADSQPVTFEAA
;
A
#
# COMPACT_ATOMS: atom_id res chain seq x y z
N MET A 1 10.35 14.74 2.53
CA MET A 1 9.95 15.24 3.86
C MET A 1 8.43 15.38 3.94
N GLY A 2 7.78 15.99 2.94
CA GLY A 2 6.31 16.19 2.91
C GLY A 2 5.44 14.93 3.10
N ASP A 3 5.77 13.79 2.46
CA ASP A 3 4.96 12.56 2.57
C ASP A 3 4.82 12.05 4.03
N ILE A 4 5.87 12.19 4.85
CA ILE A 4 5.88 11.78 6.26
C ILE A 4 5.02 12.73 7.10
N GLU A 5 5.18 14.04 6.90
CA GLU A 5 4.43 15.06 7.62
C GLU A 5 2.93 14.97 7.32
N GLU A 6 2.57 14.66 6.07
CA GLU A 6 1.18 14.40 5.69
C GLU A 6 0.62 13.14 6.35
N ALA A 7 1.33 12.02 6.25
CA ALA A 7 0.90 10.78 6.87
C ALA A 7 0.83 10.89 8.41
N ALA A 8 1.73 11.66 9.03
CA ALA A 8 1.77 11.84 10.48
C ALA A 8 0.51 12.49 11.06
N ARG A 9 -0.28 13.21 10.24
CA ARG A 9 -1.61 13.73 10.65
C ARG A 9 -2.61 12.61 10.96
N HIS A 10 -2.34 11.41 10.48
CA HIS A 10 -3.12 10.20 10.70
C HIS A 10 -2.36 9.22 11.62
N ALA A 11 -1.45 9.70 12.47
CA ALA A 11 -0.80 8.84 13.45
C ALA A 11 -1.74 8.55 14.64
N ILE A 12 -1.69 7.32 15.16
CA ILE A 12 -2.27 6.97 16.46
C ILE A 12 -1.11 6.48 17.34
N PRO A 13 -0.73 7.21 18.41
CA PRO A 13 0.35 6.81 19.29
C PRO A 13 0.21 5.36 19.78
N GLY A 14 1.24 4.54 19.56
CA GLY A 14 1.28 3.13 19.96
C GLY A 14 0.37 2.18 19.16
N ALA A 15 -0.29 2.65 18.10
CA ALA A 15 -1.19 1.84 17.28
C ALA A 15 -0.94 1.98 15.77
N ALA A 16 -0.73 3.20 15.27
CA ALA A 16 -0.41 3.49 13.89
C ALA A 16 0.67 4.58 13.83
N GLU A 17 1.93 4.17 13.68
CA GLU A 17 3.08 5.07 13.73
C GLU A 17 3.73 5.21 12.35
N ILE A 18 4.00 6.45 11.94
CA ILE A 18 4.69 6.73 10.68
C ILE A 18 6.18 6.79 10.99
N VAL A 19 6.95 5.90 10.37
CA VAL A 19 8.39 5.77 10.62
C VAL A 19 9.17 5.68 9.31
N ALA A 20 10.45 6.00 9.37
CA ALA A 20 11.37 5.71 8.28
C ALA A 20 11.71 4.22 8.30
N GLY A 21 11.25 3.49 7.29
CA GLY A 21 11.56 2.08 7.09
C GLY A 21 12.92 1.85 6.42
N SER A 22 13.09 0.65 5.87
CA SER A 22 14.27 0.30 5.06
C SER A 22 14.42 1.28 3.89
N GLY A 23 15.67 1.63 3.57
CA GLY A 23 15.99 2.63 2.53
C GLY A 23 15.49 4.04 2.82
N GLY A 24 15.04 4.34 4.05
CA GLY A 24 14.45 5.62 4.42
C GLY A 24 13.08 5.87 3.81
N LEU A 25 12.44 4.85 3.23
CA LEU A 25 11.08 4.97 2.72
C LEU A 25 10.07 5.06 3.87
N PRO A 26 9.09 5.96 3.80
CA PRO A 26 8.07 6.07 4.84
C PRO A 26 7.18 4.83 4.86
N CYS A 27 6.93 4.32 6.06
CA CYS A 27 5.97 3.25 6.30
C CYS A 27 5.13 3.53 7.54
N VAL A 28 3.97 2.87 7.59
CA VAL A 28 3.07 2.83 8.73
C VAL A 28 3.30 1.52 9.45
N ARG A 29 3.72 1.58 10.71
CA ARG A 29 3.75 0.45 11.62
C ARG A 29 2.42 0.40 12.36
N LEU A 30 1.70 -0.70 12.16
CA LEU A 30 0.45 -1.00 12.86
C LEU A 30 0.73 -1.95 14.01
N THR A 31 0.19 -1.63 15.19
CA THR A 31 0.29 -2.45 16.40
C THR A 31 -1.10 -2.63 16.98
N ALA A 32 -1.60 -3.86 16.94
CA ALA A 32 -2.84 -4.28 17.58
C ALA A 32 -2.53 -5.16 18.80
N ALA A 33 -3.54 -5.49 19.60
CA ALA A 33 -3.37 -6.21 20.87
C ALA A 33 -2.61 -7.56 20.75
N GLY A 34 -2.61 -8.19 19.57
CA GLY A 34 -1.97 -9.50 19.34
C GLY A 34 -1.15 -9.60 18.06
N ALA A 35 -0.87 -8.51 17.36
CA ALA A 35 -0.11 -8.57 16.11
C ALA A 35 0.51 -7.22 15.74
N GLU A 36 1.52 -7.27 14.87
CA GLU A 36 2.08 -6.10 14.21
C GLU A 36 2.13 -6.26 12.69
N ALA A 37 1.96 -5.16 11.98
CA ALA A 37 2.09 -5.09 10.53
C ALA A 37 2.88 -3.85 10.09
N VAL A 38 3.52 -3.93 8.93
CA VAL A 38 4.26 -2.79 8.34
C VAL A 38 3.82 -2.58 6.90
N VAL A 39 3.33 -1.38 6.60
CA VAL A 39 2.82 -0.99 5.29
C VAL A 39 3.63 0.18 4.76
N TYR A 40 4.34 0.01 3.65
CA TYR A 40 5.07 1.12 3.03
C TYR A 40 4.11 2.01 2.26
N LEU A 41 4.28 3.34 2.34
CA LEU A 41 3.48 4.27 1.53
C LEU A 41 3.73 4.05 0.04
N GLN A 42 4.95 3.65 -0.33
CA GLN A 42 5.20 3.16 -1.68
C GLN A 42 4.43 1.87 -1.93
N GLY A 43 3.52 1.92 -2.89
CA GLY A 43 2.70 0.81 -3.32
C GLY A 43 1.66 0.34 -2.31
N ALA A 44 1.46 1.06 -1.21
CA ALA A 44 0.72 0.59 -0.03
C ALA A 44 1.10 -0.86 0.35
N THR A 45 2.37 -1.24 0.14
CA THR A 45 2.77 -2.64 0.19
C THR A 45 2.88 -3.10 1.64
N VAL A 46 2.06 -4.07 2.02
CA VAL A 46 2.18 -4.76 3.31
C VAL A 46 3.39 -5.67 3.25
N THR A 47 4.44 -5.31 3.95
CA THR A 47 5.73 -6.03 3.92
C THR A 47 5.91 -6.97 5.09
N ARG A 48 5.08 -6.80 6.13
CA ARG A 48 5.17 -7.58 7.37
C ARG A 48 3.79 -7.74 7.98
N TYR A 49 3.55 -8.94 8.47
CA TYR A 49 2.45 -9.30 9.36
C TYR A 49 2.99 -10.37 10.30
N GLN A 50 2.87 -10.13 11.60
CA GLN A 50 3.34 -11.07 12.61
C GLN A 50 2.37 -11.08 13.79
N PRO A 51 1.63 -12.19 13.99
CA PRO A 51 0.96 -12.46 15.25
C PRO A 51 1.96 -12.57 16.40
N ALA A 52 1.54 -12.17 17.60
CA ALA A 52 2.37 -12.21 18.81
C ALA A 52 2.89 -13.63 19.08
N GLY A 53 4.20 -13.74 19.35
CA GLY A 53 4.86 -15.03 19.62
C GLY A 53 5.05 -15.93 18.40
N GLN A 54 4.63 -15.52 17.20
CA GLN A 54 4.80 -16.29 15.95
C GLN A 54 5.93 -15.71 15.09
N ALA A 55 6.41 -16.46 14.10
CA ALA A 55 7.29 -15.91 13.07
C ALA A 55 6.51 -14.97 12.12
N PRO A 56 7.19 -14.03 11.43
CA PRO A 56 6.54 -13.23 10.38
C PRO A 56 5.90 -14.13 9.31
N VAL A 57 4.65 -13.84 8.98
CA VAL A 57 3.85 -14.64 8.03
C VAL A 57 4.23 -14.35 6.59
N LEU A 58 4.55 -13.08 6.28
CA LEU A 58 4.85 -12.64 4.92
C LEU A 58 6.34 -12.80 4.61
N PHE A 59 6.64 -13.46 3.49
CA PHE A 59 7.99 -13.49 2.95
C PHE A 59 8.38 -12.11 2.41
N LEU A 60 9.59 -11.67 2.76
CA LEU A 60 10.21 -10.47 2.23
C LEU A 60 11.62 -10.81 1.75
N SER A 61 11.90 -10.53 0.48
CA SER A 61 13.20 -10.84 -0.11
C SER A 61 14.28 -9.91 0.43
N ARG A 62 15.42 -10.49 0.82
CA ARG A 62 16.64 -9.73 1.19
C ARG A 62 17.20 -8.91 0.03
N ALA A 63 16.81 -9.23 -1.21
CA ALA A 63 17.20 -8.47 -2.40
C ALA A 63 16.27 -7.28 -2.69
N SER A 64 15.26 -7.02 -1.85
CA SER A 64 14.43 -5.83 -1.98
C SER A 64 15.26 -4.57 -1.71
N ARG A 65 15.27 -3.63 -2.65
CA ARG A 65 16.15 -2.44 -2.62
C ARG A 65 15.61 -1.29 -1.76
N PHE A 66 14.31 -1.28 -1.48
CA PHE A 66 13.62 -0.18 -0.79
C PHE A 66 13.99 1.21 -1.33
N GLN A 67 13.93 1.34 -2.66
CA GLN A 67 14.20 2.57 -3.37
C GLN A 67 12.91 3.17 -3.91
N ARG A 68 12.80 4.50 -3.91
CA ARG A 68 11.66 5.22 -4.52
C ARG A 68 11.46 4.79 -5.97
N GLY A 69 10.22 4.46 -6.34
CA GLY A 69 9.83 4.01 -7.68
C GLY A 69 10.25 2.57 -8.04
N ALA A 70 10.98 1.85 -7.16
CA ALA A 70 11.36 0.47 -7.40
C ALA A 70 10.44 -0.50 -6.63
N PRO A 71 10.01 -1.62 -7.23
CA PRO A 71 9.11 -2.55 -6.56
C PRO A 71 9.76 -3.18 -5.33
N ILE A 72 9.00 -3.24 -4.24
CA ILE A 72 9.37 -4.02 -3.06
C ILE A 72 9.17 -5.51 -3.38
N ARG A 73 10.19 -6.33 -3.11
CA ARG A 73 10.18 -7.76 -3.47
C ARG A 73 9.70 -8.61 -2.29
N GLY A 74 8.44 -9.03 -2.31
CA GLY A 74 7.78 -9.78 -1.23
C GLY A 74 6.64 -8.97 -0.61
N GLY A 75 6.06 -9.48 0.47
CA GLY A 75 4.85 -8.91 1.06
C GLY A 75 3.63 -9.08 0.15
N VAL A 76 2.74 -8.09 0.16
CA VAL A 76 1.51 -8.05 -0.65
C VAL A 76 1.57 -6.85 -1.60
N PRO A 77 2.20 -6.98 -2.79
CA PRO A 77 2.25 -5.91 -3.77
C PRO A 77 0.92 -5.79 -4.53
N ILE A 78 0.41 -4.56 -4.69
CA ILE A 78 -0.82 -4.30 -5.45
C ILE A 78 -0.51 -4.19 -6.94
N VAL A 79 -1.15 -5.04 -7.74
CA VAL A 79 -1.13 -4.97 -9.20
C VAL A 79 -2.34 -4.20 -9.68
N PHE A 80 -2.11 -3.11 -10.42
CA PHE A 80 -3.16 -2.34 -11.10
C PHE A 80 -2.50 -1.37 -12.09
N PRO A 81 -3.08 -1.14 -13.29
CA PRO A 81 -4.35 -1.67 -13.83
C PRO A 81 -4.21 -2.86 -14.79
N TRP A 82 -3.02 -3.46 -14.91
CA TRP A 82 -2.82 -4.69 -15.70
C TRP A 82 -1.89 -5.64 -14.96
N PHE A 83 -2.06 -6.94 -15.21
CA PHE A 83 -1.20 -8.00 -14.72
C PHE A 83 -0.13 -8.35 -15.76
N ALA A 84 1.08 -8.67 -15.30
CA ALA A 84 2.23 -8.96 -16.14
C ALA A 84 2.55 -7.81 -17.12
N GLN A 85 2.88 -8.11 -18.37
CA GLN A 85 3.24 -7.13 -19.38
C GLN A 85 1.99 -6.41 -19.89
N HIS A 86 2.07 -5.10 -20.13
CA HIS A 86 0.97 -4.38 -20.76
C HIS A 86 0.70 -4.95 -22.16
N ALA A 87 -0.57 -5.15 -22.50
CA ALA A 87 -0.98 -5.89 -23.70
C ALA A 87 -0.43 -5.31 -25.02
N THR A 88 -0.34 -3.98 -25.12
CA THR A 88 0.02 -3.28 -26.37
C THR A 88 1.23 -2.36 -26.27
N VAL A 89 1.81 -2.19 -25.07
CA VAL A 89 2.88 -1.21 -24.82
C VAL A 89 4.05 -1.91 -24.12
N PRO A 90 5.02 -2.47 -24.86
CA PRO A 90 6.10 -3.28 -24.30
C PRO A 90 6.99 -2.55 -23.28
N GLU A 91 7.11 -1.24 -23.39
CA GLU A 91 7.89 -0.38 -22.50
C GLU A 91 7.16 -0.02 -21.19
N ALA A 92 5.86 -0.28 -21.09
CA ALA A 92 5.10 -0.04 -19.88
C ALA A 92 5.58 -0.97 -18.74
N PRO A 93 5.49 -0.53 -17.48
CA PRO A 93 5.95 -1.33 -16.36
C PRO A 93 5.18 -2.64 -16.25
N MET A 94 5.91 -3.72 -15.91
CA MET A 94 5.31 -4.99 -15.53
C MET A 94 4.43 -4.79 -14.28
N HIS A 95 3.24 -5.38 -14.30
CA HIS A 95 2.25 -5.38 -13.22
C HIS A 95 1.71 -3.99 -12.86
N GLY A 96 1.51 -3.15 -13.88
CA GLY A 96 1.00 -1.80 -13.68
C GLY A 96 1.96 -0.91 -12.90
N PHE A 97 1.41 0.14 -12.30
CA PHE A 97 2.18 1.19 -11.61
C PHE A 97 1.85 1.31 -10.13
N ALA A 98 0.74 0.72 -9.66
CA ALA A 98 0.25 0.90 -8.30
C ALA A 98 1.29 0.52 -7.23
N ARG A 99 1.99 -0.62 -7.38
CA ARG A 99 3.03 -1.12 -6.45
C ARG A 99 4.28 -0.25 -6.29
N THR A 100 4.49 0.73 -7.16
CA THR A 100 5.66 1.63 -7.13
C THR A 100 5.27 3.09 -6.89
N ALA A 101 3.97 3.39 -6.94
CA ALA A 101 3.44 4.72 -6.73
C ALA A 101 3.48 5.15 -5.25
N PRO A 102 3.54 6.46 -4.94
CA PRO A 102 3.47 6.96 -3.56
C PRO A 102 2.01 7.10 -3.10
N TRP A 103 1.49 6.09 -2.40
CA TRP A 103 0.14 6.16 -1.83
C TRP A 103 0.10 7.10 -0.63
N ARG A 104 -1.04 7.75 -0.41
CA ARG A 104 -1.27 8.60 0.76
C ARG A 104 -1.97 7.80 1.85
N LEU A 105 -1.53 7.94 3.09
CA LEU A 105 -2.32 7.52 4.25
C LEU A 105 -3.39 8.59 4.47
N VAL A 106 -4.67 8.22 4.39
CA VAL A 106 -5.80 9.18 4.47
C VAL A 106 -6.67 9.00 5.70
N ALA A 107 -6.56 7.87 6.39
CA ALA A 107 -7.25 7.64 7.66
C ALA A 107 -6.58 6.52 8.45
N THR A 108 -6.70 6.61 9.77
CA THR A 108 -6.41 5.52 10.70
C THR A 108 -7.47 5.47 11.78
N THR A 109 -7.83 4.28 12.22
CA THR A 109 -8.76 4.09 13.33
C THR A 109 -8.24 3.01 14.28
N ARG A 110 -8.68 3.08 15.53
CA ARG A 110 -8.53 2.02 16.52
C ARG A 110 -9.89 1.83 17.17
N ASP A 111 -10.42 0.61 17.15
CA ASP A 111 -11.67 0.29 17.82
C ASP A 111 -11.44 -0.16 19.29
N ASP A 112 -12.53 -0.26 20.04
CA ASP A 112 -12.51 -0.66 21.46
C ASP A 112 -12.01 -2.09 21.66
N ALA A 113 -12.10 -2.94 20.63
CA ALA A 113 -11.54 -4.29 20.63
C ALA A 113 -10.02 -4.30 20.36
N GLY A 114 -9.41 -3.14 20.10
CA GLY A 114 -7.99 -2.99 19.83
C GLY A 114 -7.57 -3.34 18.40
N THR A 115 -8.52 -3.46 17.48
CA THR A 115 -8.24 -3.57 16.04
C THR A 115 -7.79 -2.22 15.53
N VAL A 116 -6.74 -2.21 14.71
CA VAL A 116 -6.21 -1.00 14.08
C VAL A 116 -6.40 -1.07 12.58
N GLU A 117 -6.97 -0.03 11.97
CA GLU A 117 -7.10 0.07 10.53
C GLU A 117 -6.32 1.28 10.00
N ALA A 118 -5.67 1.12 8.85
CA ALA A 118 -5.11 2.21 8.05
C ALA A 118 -5.71 2.16 6.64
N THR A 119 -6.17 3.30 6.16
CA THR A 119 -6.68 3.47 4.79
C THR A 119 -5.69 4.26 3.96
N PHE A 120 -5.26 3.68 2.85
CA PHE A 120 -4.39 4.28 1.86
C PHE A 120 -5.19 4.66 0.61
N GLU A 121 -4.81 5.75 -0.04
CA GLU A 121 -5.43 6.22 -1.28
C GLU A 121 -4.38 6.46 -2.37
N LEU A 122 -4.72 6.07 -3.60
CA LEU A 122 -3.99 6.43 -4.81
C LEU A 122 -4.96 6.99 -5.85
N THR A 123 -4.68 8.18 -6.35
CA THR A 123 -5.40 8.81 -7.44
C THR A 123 -4.44 9.19 -8.56
N ARG A 124 -4.98 9.76 -9.64
CA ARG A 124 -4.17 10.32 -10.74
C ARG A 124 -3.23 11.45 -10.29
N ALA A 125 -3.56 12.17 -9.21
CA ALA A 125 -2.72 13.25 -8.69
C ALA A 125 -1.38 12.71 -8.17
N GLU A 126 -1.37 11.51 -7.59
CA GLU A 126 -0.15 10.86 -7.10
C GLU A 126 0.58 10.09 -8.19
N ALA A 127 -0.15 9.49 -9.13
CA ALA A 127 0.43 8.73 -10.23
C ALA A 127 -0.35 8.95 -11.52
N THR A 128 0.25 9.69 -12.45
CA THR A 128 -0.23 9.74 -13.83
C THR A 128 0.61 8.81 -14.68
N HIS A 129 -0.03 8.03 -15.56
CA HIS A 129 0.67 7.14 -16.48
C HIS A 129 0.15 7.32 -17.90
N ALA A 130 1.05 7.55 -18.87
CA ALA A 130 0.65 7.85 -20.25
C ALA A 130 -0.18 6.73 -20.89
N VAL A 131 0.13 5.47 -20.55
CA VAL A 131 -0.58 4.28 -21.04
C VAL A 131 -1.90 3.98 -20.30
N TRP A 132 -2.24 4.78 -19.28
CA TRP A 132 -3.52 4.70 -18.56
C TRP A 132 -4.11 6.11 -18.42
N PRO A 133 -4.76 6.63 -19.47
CA PRO A 133 -5.22 8.02 -19.49
C PRO A 133 -6.52 8.26 -18.71
N HIS A 134 -7.03 7.27 -17.98
CA HIS A 134 -8.29 7.33 -17.24
C HIS A 134 -8.08 7.80 -15.80
N PRO A 135 -8.87 8.76 -15.29
CA PRO A 135 -8.90 9.05 -13.86
C PRO A 135 -9.43 7.85 -13.07
N TYR A 136 -8.84 7.64 -11.91
CA TYR A 136 -9.18 6.53 -11.02
C TYR A 136 -9.00 6.96 -9.57
N ARG A 137 -9.64 6.22 -8.68
CA ARG A 137 -9.35 6.26 -7.24
C ARG A 137 -9.23 4.83 -6.73
N LEU A 138 -8.09 4.50 -6.14
CA LEU A 138 -7.90 3.27 -5.39
C LEU A 138 -7.93 3.59 -3.90
N ARG A 139 -8.64 2.78 -3.13
CA ARG A 139 -8.55 2.76 -1.66
C ARG A 139 -8.13 1.39 -1.20
N TYR A 140 -7.13 1.35 -0.34
CA TYR A 140 -6.62 0.12 0.23
C TYR A 140 -6.72 0.19 1.75
N ARG A 141 -7.57 -0.66 2.33
CA ARG A 141 -7.75 -0.76 3.77
C ARG A 141 -6.95 -1.95 4.30
N VAL A 142 -6.10 -1.66 5.27
CA VAL A 142 -5.29 -2.64 6.01
C VAL A 142 -5.80 -2.65 7.44
N ARG A 143 -6.52 -3.70 7.81
CA ARG A 143 -7.11 -3.87 9.13
C ARG A 143 -6.41 -5.00 9.88
N LEU A 144 -5.86 -4.67 11.05
CA LEU A 144 -5.05 -5.55 11.88
C LEU A 144 -5.78 -5.81 13.20
N GLY A 145 -6.28 -7.03 13.36
CA GLY A 145 -6.86 -7.53 14.61
C GLY A 145 -6.32 -8.93 14.90
N GLN A 146 -7.22 -9.90 15.15
CA GLN A 146 -6.85 -11.31 15.26
C GLN A 146 -6.33 -11.89 13.94
N ALA A 147 -6.75 -11.30 12.82
CA ALA A 147 -6.26 -11.58 11.48
C ALA A 147 -5.82 -10.27 10.80
N LEU A 148 -5.07 -10.41 9.72
CA LEU A 148 -4.82 -9.34 8.78
C LEU A 148 -5.90 -9.38 7.68
N GLU A 149 -6.69 -8.33 7.57
CA GLU A 149 -7.70 -8.14 6.52
C GLU A 149 -7.25 -7.04 5.57
N LEU A 150 -7.27 -7.34 4.27
CA LEU A 150 -6.80 -6.46 3.20
C LEU A 150 -7.93 -6.26 2.19
N VAL A 151 -8.35 -5.02 1.98
CA VAL A 151 -9.44 -4.69 1.04
C VAL A 151 -8.98 -3.61 0.08
N LEU A 152 -8.87 -3.96 -1.20
CA LEU A 152 -8.67 -3.02 -2.29
C LEU A 152 -10.03 -2.67 -2.91
N THR A 153 -10.33 -1.38 -3.03
CA THR A 153 -11.48 -0.84 -3.74
C THR A 153 -10.97 0.01 -4.90
N ALA A 154 -11.40 -0.31 -6.12
CA ALA A 154 -11.10 0.45 -7.32
C ALA A 154 -12.36 1.17 -7.82
N GLU A 155 -12.26 2.48 -7.96
CA GLU A 155 -13.31 3.35 -8.48
C GLU A 155 -12.88 3.88 -9.84
N ASN A 156 -13.72 3.64 -10.85
CA ASN A 156 -13.62 4.33 -12.13
C ASN A 156 -14.13 5.77 -11.93
N ALA A 157 -13.22 6.74 -11.97
CA ALA A 157 -13.56 8.16 -11.86
C ALA A 157 -13.69 8.82 -13.24
N ASP A 158 -13.69 8.03 -14.32
CA ASP A 158 -13.93 8.48 -15.68
C ASP A 158 -15.44 8.51 -15.97
N SER A 159 -15.80 9.35 -16.94
CA SER A 159 -17.11 9.37 -17.58
C SER A 159 -17.36 8.15 -18.49
N GLN A 160 -16.29 7.45 -18.89
CA GLN A 160 -16.35 6.30 -19.79
C GLN A 160 -16.09 4.99 -19.03
N PRO A 161 -16.69 3.86 -19.47
CA PRO A 161 -16.30 2.55 -18.96
C PRO A 161 -14.81 2.26 -19.18
N VAL A 162 -14.19 1.60 -18.21
CA VAL A 162 -12.78 1.19 -18.27
C VAL A 162 -12.65 -0.30 -17.99
N THR A 163 -11.67 -0.95 -18.62
CA THR A 163 -11.28 -2.34 -18.32
C THR A 163 -9.95 -2.33 -17.62
N PHE A 164 -9.86 -2.99 -16.47
CA PHE A 164 -8.62 -3.12 -15.70
C PHE A 164 -8.50 -4.54 -15.13
N GLU A 165 -7.28 -4.89 -14.75
CA GLU A 165 -6.96 -6.07 -13.96
C GLU A 165 -6.37 -5.60 -12.62
N ALA A 166 -6.70 -6.33 -11.55
CA ALA A 166 -6.11 -6.11 -10.24
C ALA A 166 -5.79 -7.44 -9.56
N ALA A 167 -4.67 -7.49 -8.82
CA ALA A 167 -4.22 -8.65 -8.05
C ALA A 167 -3.43 -8.22 -6.82
#